data_AF-A0A2U3KHA3-F1
#
_entry.id   AF-A0A2U3KHA3-F1
#
_cell.length_a   1.000
_cell.length_b   1.000
_cell.length_c   1.000
_cell.angle_alpha   90.00
_cell.angle_beta   90.00
_cell.angle_gamma   90.00
#
_symmetry.space_group_name_H-M   'P 1'
#
loop_
_entity.id
_entity.type
_entity.pdbx_description
1 polymer ?
#
loop_
_entity_poly.entity_id
_entity_poly.type
_entity_poly.pdbx_seq_one_letter_code
_entity_poly.pdbx_strand_id
1 'polypeptide(L)'
;MARDIALLMQTEVAEAAEQGGEGRGGSSTMPHKRNPTGCSLTLAAAARVPGYVASFLFGMAQEHERAAGGWQAEWATIARVVQDTGLALASMREVAEGLAVDPARMRENIAATHGVIFAERAMMLLGAAVGRDVAHEILERATRRSIETGWQLKDVLMEIPEVARVFTPAQIDDLDSPEQYLGSAEIFRKQLLESSK
;
A
#
# COMPACT_ATOMS: atom_id res chain seq x y z
N MET A 1 1.33 -6.42 5.44
CA MET A 1 2.75 -6.53 5.04
C MET A 1 2.94 -7.38 3.78
N ALA A 2 2.90 -8.72 3.84
CA ALA A 2 3.18 -9.55 2.65
C ALA A 2 2.28 -9.24 1.44
N ARG A 3 0.98 -9.03 1.69
CA ARG A 3 0.03 -8.63 0.64
C ARG A 3 0.41 -7.29 0.01
N ASP A 4 0.71 -6.30 0.85
CA ASP A 4 1.04 -4.95 0.40
C ASP A 4 2.30 -4.94 -0.45
N ILE A 5 3.36 -5.64 0.00
CA ILE A 5 4.61 -5.77 -0.77
C ILE A 5 4.36 -6.50 -2.10
N ALA A 6 3.56 -7.58 -2.10
CA ALA A 6 3.22 -8.28 -3.33
C ALA A 6 2.44 -7.40 -4.33
N LEU A 7 1.59 -6.48 -3.84
CA LEU A 7 0.88 -5.51 -4.68
C LEU A 7 1.82 -4.42 -5.21
N LEU A 8 2.74 -3.90 -4.38
CA LEU A 8 3.77 -2.95 -4.80
C LEU A 8 4.74 -3.56 -5.84
N MET A 9 4.87 -4.89 -5.87
CA MET A 9 5.65 -5.65 -6.84
C MET A 9 4.94 -5.94 -8.16
N GLN A 10 3.65 -5.61 -8.30
CA GLN A 10 2.96 -5.79 -9.58
C GLN A 10 3.65 -4.98 -10.68
N THR A 11 3.70 -5.51 -11.90
CA THR A 11 4.42 -4.91 -13.03
C THR A 11 3.99 -3.47 -13.30
N GLU A 12 2.70 -3.18 -13.12
CA GLU A 12 2.11 -1.87 -13.36
C GLU A 12 2.48 -0.87 -12.26
N VAL A 13 2.66 -1.35 -11.03
CA VAL A 13 2.98 -0.53 -9.84
C VAL A 13 4.50 -0.37 -9.72
N ALA A 14 5.21 -1.48 -9.53
CA ALA A 14 6.68 -1.60 -9.49
C ALA A 14 7.39 -0.67 -8.47
N GLU A 15 6.73 -0.32 -7.37
CA GLU A 15 7.27 0.60 -6.36
C GLU A 15 8.20 -0.09 -5.36
N ALA A 16 8.10 -1.41 -5.24
CA ALA A 16 8.95 -2.22 -4.38
C ALA A 16 9.30 -3.56 -5.04
N ALA A 17 10.38 -4.18 -4.59
CA ALA A 17 10.79 -5.51 -5.00
C ALA A 17 11.47 -6.27 -3.87
N GLU A 18 11.15 -7.55 -3.71
CA GLU A 18 12.01 -8.48 -2.97
C GLU A 18 13.39 -8.54 -3.64
N GLN A 19 14.47 -8.52 -2.83
CA GLN A 19 15.81 -8.71 -3.36
C GLN A 19 15.92 -10.07 -4.05
N GLY A 20 16.31 -10.02 -5.33
CA GLY A 20 16.60 -11.21 -6.12
C GLY A 20 18.03 -11.69 -5.87
N GLY A 21 18.21 -13.00 -5.75
CA GLY A 21 19.49 -13.70 -5.85
C GLY A 21 19.47 -14.69 -7.00
N GLU A 22 20.62 -15.21 -7.41
CA GLU A 22 20.68 -16.26 -8.44
C GLU A 22 19.71 -17.40 -8.10
N GLY A 23 18.70 -17.60 -8.97
CA GLY A 23 17.71 -18.67 -8.85
C GLY A 23 16.46 -18.37 -8.01
N ARG A 24 16.33 -17.23 -7.32
CA ARG A 24 15.13 -16.91 -6.52
C ARG A 24 14.18 -15.97 -7.24
N GLY A 25 12.89 -16.36 -7.30
CA GLY A 25 11.83 -15.55 -7.90
C GLY A 25 11.90 -15.38 -9.43
N GLY A 26 12.95 -15.88 -10.08
CA GLY A 26 13.14 -15.82 -11.53
C GLY A 26 12.21 -16.77 -12.30
N SER A 27 12.10 -16.53 -13.61
CA SER A 27 11.46 -17.45 -14.56
C SER A 27 12.48 -17.96 -15.55
N SER A 28 12.42 -19.25 -15.88
CA SER A 28 13.30 -19.88 -16.88
C SER A 28 13.17 -19.30 -18.28
N THR A 29 12.03 -18.66 -18.59
CA THR A 29 11.74 -18.08 -19.91
C THR A 29 11.67 -16.55 -19.90
N MET A 30 11.54 -15.92 -18.73
CA MET A 30 11.43 -14.46 -18.59
C MET A 30 12.52 -13.92 -17.65
N PRO A 31 13.69 -13.52 -18.18
CA PRO A 31 14.83 -13.07 -17.37
C PRO A 31 14.57 -11.85 -16.49
N HIS A 32 13.59 -11.01 -16.87
CA HIS A 32 13.19 -9.82 -16.12
C HIS A 32 12.13 -10.10 -15.04
N LYS A 33 11.55 -11.31 -15.02
CA LYS A 33 10.45 -11.64 -14.09
C LYS A 33 10.97 -11.86 -12.69
N ARG A 34 10.43 -11.09 -11.73
CA ARG A 34 10.72 -11.19 -10.30
C ARG A 34 9.45 -11.49 -9.53
N ASN A 35 9.29 -12.72 -9.06
CA ASN A 35 8.12 -13.13 -8.30
C ASN A 35 8.30 -12.83 -6.79
N PRO A 36 7.24 -12.36 -6.10
CA PRO A 36 7.26 -12.09 -4.66
C PRO A 36 7.22 -13.39 -3.85
N THR A 37 8.33 -14.12 -3.80
CA THR A 37 8.37 -15.51 -3.30
C THR A 37 8.16 -15.55 -1.78
N GLY A 38 8.84 -14.68 -1.03
CA GLY A 38 8.69 -14.60 0.42
C GLY A 38 7.29 -14.15 0.83
N CYS A 39 6.73 -13.17 0.12
CA CYS A 39 5.36 -12.74 0.33
C CYS A 39 4.37 -13.85 -0.02
N SER A 40 4.60 -14.60 -1.11
CA SER A 40 3.71 -15.71 -1.52
C SER A 40 3.66 -16.83 -0.48
N LEU A 41 4.81 -17.23 0.07
CA LEU A 41 4.90 -18.22 1.15
C LEU A 41 4.17 -17.73 2.40
N THR A 42 4.36 -16.46 2.76
CA THR A 42 3.71 -15.84 3.91
C THR A 42 2.19 -15.78 3.75
N LEU A 43 1.69 -15.38 2.57
CA LEU A 43 0.27 -15.34 2.28
C LEU A 43 -0.36 -16.73 2.33
N ALA A 44 0.35 -17.75 1.83
CA ALA A 44 -0.11 -19.13 1.90
C ALA A 44 -0.20 -19.63 3.35
N ALA A 45 0.79 -19.32 4.19
CA ALA A 45 0.75 -19.61 5.62
C ALA A 45 -0.41 -18.88 6.32
N ALA A 46 -0.57 -17.58 6.05
CA ALA A 46 -1.66 -16.77 6.61
C ALA A 46 -3.05 -17.27 6.22
N ALA A 47 -3.20 -17.91 5.06
CA ALA A 47 -4.45 -18.53 4.64
C ALA A 47 -4.72 -19.89 5.32
N ARG A 48 -3.68 -20.67 5.66
CA ARG A 48 -3.83 -21.99 6.30
C ARG A 48 -4.04 -21.92 7.80
N VAL A 49 -3.30 -21.07 8.50
CA VAL A 49 -3.29 -21.01 9.98
C VAL A 49 -4.69 -20.84 10.59
N PRO A 50 -5.60 -19.99 10.07
CA PRO A 50 -6.95 -19.89 10.61
C PRO A 50 -7.73 -21.22 10.59
N GLY A 51 -7.50 -22.08 9.59
CA GLY A 51 -8.11 -23.42 9.52
C GLY A 51 -7.61 -24.34 10.64
N TYR A 52 -6.33 -24.27 10.98
CA TYR A 52 -5.76 -25.03 12.12
C TYR A 52 -6.27 -24.50 13.47
N VAL A 53 -6.45 -23.19 13.60
CA VAL A 53 -7.05 -22.59 14.80
C VAL A 53 -8.47 -23.11 15.03
N ALA A 54 -9.27 -23.28 13.95
CA ALA A 54 -10.60 -23.86 14.07
C ALA A 54 -10.57 -25.30 14.64
N SER A 55 -9.56 -26.10 14.30
CA SER A 55 -9.38 -27.44 14.87
C SER A 55 -9.11 -27.40 16.38
N PHE A 56 -8.32 -26.43 16.86
CA PHE A 56 -8.13 -26.23 18.30
C PHE A 56 -9.41 -25.80 19.00
N LEU A 57 -10.15 -24.84 18.43
CA LEU A 57 -11.41 -24.36 19.02
C LEU A 57 -12.43 -25.49 19.16
N PHE A 58 -12.54 -26.36 18.15
CA PHE A 58 -13.40 -27.55 18.25
C PHE A 58 -12.90 -28.53 19.30
N GLY A 59 -11.58 -28.71 19.41
CA GLY A 59 -10.95 -29.57 20.42
C GLY A 59 -11.09 -29.06 21.86
N MET A 60 -11.49 -27.81 22.13
CA MET A 60 -11.50 -27.28 23.50
C MET A 60 -12.51 -27.97 24.43
N ALA A 61 -13.64 -28.44 23.90
CA ALA A 61 -14.68 -29.11 24.68
C ALA A 61 -14.31 -30.59 24.91
N GLN A 62 -13.37 -30.83 25.83
CA GLN A 62 -12.88 -32.17 26.15
C GLN A 62 -13.85 -32.88 27.12
N GLU A 63 -14.18 -34.15 26.86
CA GLU A 63 -15.04 -34.93 27.73
C GLU A 63 -14.30 -35.45 28.98
N HIS A 64 -14.93 -35.26 30.14
CA HIS A 64 -14.50 -35.81 31.44
C HIS A 64 -13.01 -35.51 31.77
N GLU A 65 -12.27 -36.46 32.33
CA GLU A 65 -10.87 -36.29 32.75
C GLU A 65 -9.85 -36.47 31.60
N ARG A 66 -10.28 -36.98 30.42
CA ARG A 66 -9.47 -37.17 29.21
C ARG A 66 -10.32 -37.51 27.99
N ALA A 67 -10.47 -36.57 27.04
CA ALA A 67 -11.19 -36.84 25.81
C ALA A 67 -10.46 -37.83 24.89
N ALA A 68 -11.23 -38.57 24.10
CA ALA A 68 -10.75 -39.31 22.94
C ALA A 68 -11.17 -38.57 21.65
N GLY A 69 -10.23 -38.30 20.76
CA GLY A 69 -10.45 -37.56 19.52
C GLY A 69 -9.93 -36.13 19.62
N GLY A 70 -10.57 -35.29 20.45
CA GLY A 70 -10.25 -33.87 20.58
C GLY A 70 -8.77 -33.63 20.94
N TRP A 71 -8.26 -34.32 21.96
CA TRP A 71 -6.86 -34.24 22.36
C TRP A 71 -5.89 -34.70 21.25
N GLN A 72 -6.18 -35.80 20.57
CA GLN A 72 -5.32 -36.33 19.50
C GLN A 72 -5.33 -35.45 18.25
N ALA A 73 -6.44 -34.74 17.98
CA ALA A 73 -6.55 -33.80 16.87
C ALA A 73 -5.55 -32.63 17.00
N GLU A 74 -5.13 -32.29 18.21
CA GLU A 74 -4.18 -31.22 18.47
C GLU A 74 -2.74 -31.58 18.05
N TRP A 75 -2.36 -32.87 18.11
CA TRP A 75 -0.96 -33.30 18.01
C TRP A 75 -0.31 -32.93 16.68
N ALA A 76 -1.00 -33.18 15.57
CA ALA A 76 -0.52 -32.78 14.25
C ALA A 76 -0.77 -31.27 14.00
N THR A 77 -1.87 -30.74 14.52
CA THR A 77 -2.30 -29.36 14.29
C THR A 77 -1.30 -28.36 14.87
N ILE A 78 -0.77 -28.60 16.07
CA ILE A 78 0.21 -27.70 16.70
C ILE A 78 1.51 -27.64 15.91
N ALA A 79 1.99 -28.79 15.43
CA ALA A 79 3.20 -28.83 14.60
C ALA A 79 3.00 -28.05 13.30
N ARG A 80 1.82 -28.13 12.67
CA ARG A 80 1.51 -27.37 11.46
C ARG A 80 1.44 -25.86 11.69
N VAL A 81 0.81 -25.42 12.78
CA VAL A 81 0.78 -23.98 13.13
C VAL A 81 2.19 -23.45 13.35
N VAL A 82 3.01 -24.14 14.15
CA VAL A 82 4.40 -23.72 14.40
C VAL A 82 5.22 -23.66 13.11
N GLN A 83 5.08 -24.66 12.23
CA GLN A 83 5.77 -24.69 10.94
C GLN A 83 5.36 -23.52 10.03
N ASP A 84 4.07 -23.28 9.86
CA ASP A 84 3.57 -22.22 8.97
C ASP A 84 3.87 -20.82 9.51
N THR A 85 3.75 -20.61 10.82
CA THR A 85 4.14 -19.35 11.45
C THR A 85 5.64 -19.13 11.34
N GLY A 86 6.46 -20.16 11.59
CA GLY A 86 7.91 -20.09 11.41
C GLY A 86 8.33 -19.77 9.98
N LEU A 87 7.69 -20.40 9.00
CA LEU A 87 7.89 -20.12 7.57
C LEU A 87 7.56 -18.67 7.23
N ALA A 88 6.41 -18.17 7.68
CA ALA A 88 5.98 -16.79 7.46
C ALA A 88 6.96 -15.79 8.08
N LEU A 89 7.40 -16.01 9.33
CA LEU A 89 8.36 -15.16 10.02
C LEU A 89 9.72 -15.15 9.31
N ALA A 90 10.27 -16.32 8.97
CA ALA A 90 11.55 -16.42 8.28
C ALA A 90 11.49 -15.75 6.89
N SER A 91 10.41 -15.99 6.14
CA SER A 91 10.21 -15.38 4.82
C SER A 91 10.10 -13.86 4.93
N MET A 92 9.29 -13.35 5.85
CA MET A 92 9.12 -11.91 5.99
C MET A 92 10.33 -11.20 6.58
N ARG A 93 11.15 -11.86 7.40
CA ARG A 93 12.43 -11.32 7.84
C ARG A 93 13.35 -11.07 6.64
N GLU A 94 13.51 -12.07 5.77
CA GLU A 94 14.32 -11.94 4.56
C GLU A 94 13.79 -10.83 3.64
N VAL A 95 12.47 -10.78 3.44
CA VAL A 95 11.83 -9.71 2.65
C VAL A 95 12.09 -8.33 3.28
N ALA A 96 11.93 -8.18 4.60
CA ALA A 96 12.12 -6.90 5.27
C ALA A 96 13.58 -6.41 5.25
N GLU A 97 14.54 -7.32 5.43
CA GLU A 97 15.98 -7.00 5.37
C GLU A 97 16.45 -6.64 3.95
N GLY A 98 15.82 -7.24 2.94
CA GLY A 98 16.19 -7.10 1.53
C GLY A 98 15.25 -6.25 0.67
N LEU A 99 14.25 -5.57 1.23
CA LEU A 99 13.25 -4.86 0.42
C LEU A 99 13.91 -3.72 -0.38
N ALA A 100 13.85 -3.79 -1.71
CA ALA A 100 14.22 -2.69 -2.58
C ALA A 100 12.99 -1.80 -2.82
N VAL A 101 13.16 -0.49 -2.66
CA VAL A 101 12.12 0.52 -2.88
C VAL A 101 12.56 1.42 -4.02
N ASP A 102 11.63 1.80 -4.91
CA ASP A 102 11.89 2.70 -6.03
C ASP A 102 11.12 4.02 -5.86
N PRO A 103 11.73 5.06 -5.26
CA PRO A 103 11.10 6.37 -5.10
C PRO A 103 10.80 7.09 -6.41
N ALA A 104 11.57 6.81 -7.48
CA ALA A 104 11.30 7.42 -8.77
C ALA A 104 10.01 6.86 -9.36
N ARG A 105 9.84 5.54 -9.30
CA ARG A 105 8.60 4.88 -9.72
C ARG A 105 7.38 5.32 -8.90
N MET A 106 7.52 5.48 -7.59
CA MET A 106 6.45 6.05 -6.74
C MET A 106 6.01 7.44 -7.23
N ARG A 107 6.96 8.31 -7.59
CA ARG A 107 6.65 9.63 -8.15
C ARG A 107 5.97 9.55 -9.50
N GLU A 108 6.42 8.66 -10.39
CA GLU A 108 5.77 8.41 -11.68
C GLU A 108 4.30 7.98 -11.51
N ASN A 109 4.04 7.07 -10.57
CA ASN A 109 2.68 6.59 -10.31
C ASN A 109 1.77 7.70 -9.76
N ILE A 110 2.29 8.62 -8.94
CA ILE A 110 1.56 9.81 -8.50
C ILE A 110 1.28 10.75 -9.68
N ALA A 111 2.29 11.00 -10.52
CA ALA A 111 2.19 11.87 -11.70
C ALA A 111 1.20 11.32 -12.73
N ALA A 112 1.01 9.99 -12.80
CA ALA A 112 0.06 9.34 -13.70
C ALA A 112 -1.41 9.73 -13.45
N THR A 113 -1.72 10.31 -12.29
CA THR A 113 -3.06 10.87 -11.99
C THR A 113 -3.28 12.27 -12.56
N HIS A 114 -2.29 12.86 -13.23
CA HIS A 114 -2.33 14.23 -13.75
C HIS A 114 -2.67 15.28 -12.67
N GLY A 115 -2.17 15.09 -11.45
CA GLY A 115 -2.39 15.98 -10.32
C GLY A 115 -3.78 15.87 -9.66
N VAL A 116 -4.69 15.05 -10.20
CA VAL A 116 -6.05 14.87 -9.66
C VAL A 116 -6.05 14.32 -8.24
N ILE A 117 -5.04 13.52 -7.87
CA ILE A 117 -4.89 13.02 -6.50
C ILE A 117 -4.78 14.15 -5.46
N PHE A 118 -4.41 15.37 -5.87
CA PHE A 118 -4.32 16.56 -5.02
C PHE A 118 -5.60 17.40 -5.00
N ALA A 119 -6.73 16.87 -5.49
CA ALA A 119 -8.01 17.58 -5.51
C ALA A 119 -8.43 18.10 -4.13
N GLU A 120 -8.21 17.34 -3.05
CA GLU A 120 -8.52 17.81 -1.69
C GLU A 120 -7.70 19.05 -1.32
N ARG A 121 -6.39 19.04 -1.62
CA ARG A 121 -5.52 20.20 -1.40
C ARG A 121 -6.00 21.41 -2.22
N ALA A 122 -6.35 21.20 -3.47
CA ALA A 122 -6.92 22.23 -4.33
C ALA A 122 -8.22 22.80 -3.75
N MET A 123 -9.10 21.94 -3.21
CA MET A 123 -10.33 22.34 -2.55
C MET A 123 -10.09 23.23 -1.34
N MET A 124 -9.09 22.93 -0.51
CA MET A 124 -8.76 23.73 0.67
C MET A 124 -8.22 25.12 0.27
N LEU A 125 -7.35 25.17 -0.74
CA LEU A 125 -6.81 26.43 -1.27
C LEU A 125 -7.92 27.28 -1.91
N LEU A 126 -8.65 26.72 -2.86
CA LEU A 126 -9.74 27.40 -3.57
C LEU A 126 -10.85 27.81 -2.61
N GLY A 127 -11.26 26.93 -1.70
CA GLY A 127 -12.34 27.18 -0.74
C GLY A 127 -12.06 28.37 0.18
N ALA A 128 -10.80 28.58 0.55
CA ALA A 128 -10.38 29.75 1.34
C ALA A 128 -10.46 31.07 0.54
N ALA A 129 -10.33 31.01 -0.80
CA ALA A 129 -10.30 32.18 -1.66
C ALA A 129 -11.68 32.56 -2.24
N VAL A 130 -12.46 31.58 -2.71
CA VAL A 130 -13.73 31.80 -3.44
C VAL A 130 -14.97 31.25 -2.72
N GLY A 131 -14.79 30.62 -1.56
CA GLY A 131 -15.86 29.94 -0.84
C GLY A 131 -16.04 28.48 -1.28
N ARG A 132 -16.55 27.65 -0.36
CA ARG A 132 -16.60 26.20 -0.51
C ARG A 132 -17.42 25.73 -1.72
N ASP A 133 -18.63 26.25 -1.88
CA ASP A 133 -19.55 25.75 -2.91
C ASP A 133 -19.01 26.08 -4.32
N VAL A 134 -18.50 27.31 -4.51
CA VAL A 134 -17.87 27.74 -5.76
C VAL A 134 -16.60 26.94 -6.05
N ALA A 135 -15.76 26.71 -5.03
CA ALA A 135 -14.56 25.89 -5.18
C ALA A 135 -14.88 24.45 -5.61
N HIS A 136 -15.96 23.87 -5.08
CA HIS A 136 -16.42 22.53 -5.46
C HIS A 136 -16.80 22.46 -6.94
N GLU A 137 -17.62 23.40 -7.43
CA GLU A 137 -18.04 23.44 -8.83
C GLU A 137 -16.87 23.68 -9.80
N ILE A 138 -15.90 24.51 -9.41
CA ILE A 138 -14.67 24.73 -10.18
C ILE A 138 -13.86 23.44 -10.25
N LEU A 139 -13.63 22.81 -9.10
CA LEU A 139 -12.78 21.63 -9.00
C LEU A 139 -13.39 20.41 -9.70
N GLU A 140 -14.70 20.22 -9.64
CA GLU A 140 -15.39 19.15 -10.36
C GLU A 140 -15.17 19.28 -11.87
N ARG A 141 -15.36 20.48 -12.42
CA ARG A 141 -15.12 20.77 -13.85
C ARG A 141 -13.64 20.60 -14.23
N ALA A 142 -12.72 21.12 -13.41
CA ALA A 142 -11.29 21.03 -13.67
C ALA A 142 -10.78 19.59 -13.63
N THR A 143 -11.24 18.80 -12.67
CA THR A 143 -10.86 17.39 -12.51
C THR A 143 -11.36 16.54 -13.68
N ARG A 144 -12.62 16.74 -14.08
CA ARG A 144 -13.19 16.06 -15.26
C ARG A 144 -12.36 16.37 -16.51
N ARG A 145 -12.05 17.64 -16.75
CA ARG A 145 -11.26 18.07 -17.89
C ARG A 145 -9.84 17.51 -17.85
N SER A 146 -9.17 17.52 -16.69
CA SER A 146 -7.83 16.94 -16.52
C SER A 146 -7.79 15.45 -16.89
N ILE A 147 -8.79 14.67 -16.47
CA ILE A 147 -8.91 13.25 -16.82
C ILE A 147 -9.16 13.07 -18.32
N GLU A 148 -10.07 13.85 -18.91
CA GLU A 148 -10.42 13.75 -20.33
C GLU A 148 -9.27 14.15 -21.27
N THR A 149 -8.46 15.14 -20.88
CA THR A 149 -7.38 15.67 -21.74
C THR A 149 -5.98 15.18 -21.38
N GLY A 150 -5.81 14.55 -20.22
CA GLY A 150 -4.48 14.18 -19.67
C GLY A 150 -3.63 15.38 -19.26
N TRP A 151 -4.22 16.56 -19.10
CA TRP A 151 -3.50 17.77 -18.67
C TRP A 151 -3.40 17.82 -17.15
N GLN A 152 -2.33 18.42 -16.64
CA GLN A 152 -2.17 18.58 -15.20
C GLN A 152 -3.30 19.43 -14.62
N LEU A 153 -3.85 19.00 -13.48
CA LEU A 153 -4.92 19.71 -12.80
C LEU A 153 -4.55 21.19 -12.55
N LYS A 154 -3.30 21.48 -12.19
CA LYS A 154 -2.83 22.85 -11.96
C LYS A 154 -2.92 23.74 -13.19
N ASP A 155 -2.60 23.19 -14.37
CA ASP A 155 -2.67 23.92 -15.64
C ASP A 155 -4.13 24.16 -16.03
N VAL A 156 -4.99 23.14 -15.87
CA VAL A 156 -6.43 23.26 -16.11
C VAL A 156 -7.08 24.31 -15.22
N LEU A 157 -6.70 24.35 -13.94
CA LEU A 157 -7.18 25.35 -12.98
C LEU A 157 -6.77 26.77 -13.40
N MET A 158 -5.54 26.97 -13.86
CA MET A 158 -5.05 28.29 -14.30
C MET A 158 -5.74 28.80 -15.58
N GLU A 159 -6.36 27.94 -16.37
CA GLU A 159 -7.19 28.38 -17.51
C GLU A 159 -8.59 28.85 -17.10
N ILE A 160 -9.02 28.59 -15.86
CA ILE A 160 -10.34 29.01 -15.36
C ILE A 160 -10.23 30.48 -14.92
N PRO A 161 -10.98 31.42 -15.55
CA PRO A 161 -10.86 32.84 -15.25
C PRO A 161 -11.11 33.19 -13.78
N GLU A 162 -12.04 32.49 -13.12
CA GLU A 162 -12.36 32.66 -11.71
C GLU A 162 -11.15 32.34 -10.82
N VAL A 163 -10.37 31.31 -11.17
CA VAL A 163 -9.16 30.90 -10.44
C VAL A 163 -8.00 31.84 -10.72
N ALA A 164 -7.76 32.16 -11.99
CA ALA A 164 -6.68 33.07 -12.41
C ALA A 164 -6.81 34.50 -11.87
N ARG A 165 -8.01 34.90 -11.43
CA ARG A 165 -8.26 36.19 -10.76
C ARG A 165 -7.81 36.22 -9.30
N VAL A 166 -7.76 35.07 -8.63
CA VAL A 166 -7.47 34.97 -7.19
C VAL A 166 -6.13 34.31 -6.89
N PHE A 167 -5.59 33.52 -7.82
CA PHE A 167 -4.30 32.88 -7.69
C PHE A 167 -3.34 33.29 -8.81
N THR A 168 -2.10 33.54 -8.41
CA THR A 168 -0.96 33.65 -9.35
C THR A 168 -0.48 32.25 -9.72
N PRO A 169 0.20 32.08 -10.88
CA PRO A 169 0.80 30.79 -11.25
C PRO A 169 1.70 30.21 -10.15
N ALA A 170 2.49 31.07 -9.47
CA ALA A 170 3.38 30.65 -8.39
C ALA A 170 2.65 30.07 -7.16
N GLN A 171 1.39 30.47 -6.90
CA GLN A 171 0.60 29.95 -5.78
C GLN A 171 -0.04 28.58 -6.07
N ILE A 172 -0.10 28.18 -7.34
CA ILE A 172 -0.69 26.91 -7.79
C ILE A 172 0.39 25.94 -8.29
N ASP A 173 1.59 26.41 -8.58
CA ASP A 173 2.67 25.59 -9.16
C ASP A 173 3.07 24.41 -8.26
N ASP A 174 2.98 24.58 -6.93
CA ASP A 174 3.31 23.52 -5.98
C ASP A 174 2.15 22.59 -5.64
N LEU A 175 0.95 22.80 -6.21
CA LEU A 175 -0.27 22.05 -5.89
C LEU A 175 -0.04 20.53 -6.05
N ASP A 176 0.71 20.15 -7.08
CA ASP A 176 1.03 18.78 -7.44
C ASP A 176 2.32 18.22 -6.81
N SER A 177 2.91 18.94 -5.84
CA SER A 177 4.10 18.48 -5.10
C SER A 177 3.71 17.52 -3.97
N PRO A 178 4.00 16.20 -4.08
CA PRO A 178 3.60 15.21 -3.08
C PRO A 178 4.22 15.45 -1.70
N GLU A 179 5.46 15.97 -1.66
CA GLU A 179 6.20 16.23 -0.44
C GLU A 179 5.53 17.29 0.45
N GLN A 180 4.67 18.13 -0.13
CA GLN A 180 3.89 19.12 0.61
C GLN A 180 2.54 18.59 1.13
N TYR A 181 2.21 17.33 0.82
CA TYR A 181 0.94 16.70 1.19
C TYR A 181 1.11 15.41 1.99
N LEU A 182 2.16 15.35 2.83
CA LEU A 182 2.49 14.18 3.65
C LEU A 182 1.72 14.11 5.00
N GLY A 183 1.01 15.18 5.36
CA GLY A 183 0.23 15.26 6.61
C GLY A 183 1.03 14.81 7.84
N SER A 184 0.49 13.85 8.59
CA SER A 184 1.09 13.32 9.82
C SER A 184 2.06 12.15 9.60
N ALA A 185 2.43 11.80 8.35
CA ALA A 185 3.26 10.63 8.07
C ALA A 185 4.59 10.62 8.86
N GLU A 186 5.26 11.77 8.95
CA GLU A 186 6.51 11.92 9.69
C GLU A 186 6.33 11.78 11.21
N ILE A 187 5.18 12.18 11.74
CA ILE A 187 4.86 12.02 13.16
C ILE A 187 4.71 10.54 13.48
N PHE A 188 3.95 9.80 12.67
CA PHE A 188 3.76 8.36 12.85
C PHE A 188 5.07 7.58 12.73
N ARG A 189 5.92 7.94 11.76
CA ARG A 189 7.26 7.35 11.60
C ARG A 189 8.11 7.51 12.86
N LYS A 190 8.16 8.72 13.42
CA LYS A 190 8.95 9.00 14.64
C LYS A 190 8.42 8.24 15.85
N GLN A 191 7.11 8.26 16.07
CA GLN A 191 6.47 7.54 17.17
C GLN A 191 6.73 6.02 17.11
N LEU A 192 6.73 5.43 15.92
CA LEU A 192 7.04 4.01 15.73
C LEU A 192 8.50 3.69 16.11
N LEU A 193 9.45 4.54 15.73
CA LEU A 193 10.87 4.35 16.05
C LEU A 193 11.17 4.55 17.54
N GLU A 194 10.43 5.41 18.22
CA GLU A 194 10.56 5.64 19.66
C GLU A 194 10.00 4.48 20.49
N SER A 195 8.89 3.87 20.06
CA SER A 195 8.27 2.74 20.75
C SER A 195 8.96 1.38 20.52
N SER A 196 9.86 1.31 19.53
CA SER A 196 10.60 0.09 19.16
C SER A 196 11.96 -0.04 19.85
N LYS A 197 12.31 0.88 20.76
CA LYS A 197 13.51 0.82 21.61
C LYS A 197 13.19 0.21 22.97
#